data_AF-A0A2P2KVF8-F1
#
_entry.id   AF-A0A2P2KVF8-F1
#
_cell.length_a   1.000
_cell.length_b   1.000
_cell.length_c   1.000
_cell.angle_alpha   90.00
_cell.angle_beta   90.00
_cell.angle_gamma   90.00
#
_symmetry.space_group_name_H-M   'P 1'
#
loop_
_entity.id
_entity.type
_entity.pdbx_description
1 polymer ?
#
loop_
_entity_poly.entity_id
_entity_poly.type
_entity_poly.pdbx_seq_one_letter_code
_entity_poly.pdbx_strand_id
1 'polypeptide(L)'
;MKSLRDEELRDKEGKSEKEVTMSEASESTCPENLDLVEGVHEGGKKDPSLRRRELLVNSGLAESLIETCTKNAGQLLRSNVGKEVLYEVVTGGSNGILQPTLDDKLNTLHETIASLAAESESEESHEEHVLENFHSSRTIRKLVLNSPTFATTLWMTALKGNCGLWAQGHSSKVIHAYLESSDAEVRELAKTELKPLVARGILKMPERSNQSNEI
;
A
#
# COMPACT_ATOMS: atom_id res chain seq x y z
N MET A 1 1.95 -18.95 -55.06
CA MET A 1 3.39 -19.14 -55.38
C MET A 1 4.07 -19.55 -54.07
N LYS A 2 4.93 -20.58 -53.98
CA LYS A 2 6.37 -20.62 -54.39
C LYS A 2 7.15 -19.37 -53.91
N SER A 3 8.32 -19.40 -53.24
CA SER A 3 9.18 -20.41 -52.55
C SER A 3 10.32 -19.62 -51.86
N LEU A 4 11.26 -20.11 -51.03
CA LEU A 4 11.71 -21.43 -50.52
C LEU A 4 11.45 -21.50 -48.97
N ARG A 5 12.02 -22.31 -48.03
CA ARG A 5 13.14 -23.28 -47.88
C ARG A 5 14.58 -22.71 -47.80
N ASP A 6 15.59 -23.19 -47.04
CA ASP A 6 15.77 -24.11 -45.87
C ASP A 6 17.16 -23.81 -45.20
N GLU A 7 17.46 -24.39 -44.00
CA GLU A 7 18.77 -24.92 -43.46
C GLU A 7 20.13 -24.14 -43.66
N GLU A 8 21.23 -24.27 -42.89
CA GLU A 8 21.64 -25.10 -41.73
C GLU A 8 22.91 -24.52 -41.02
N LEU A 9 23.18 -25.01 -39.79
CA LEU A 9 24.47 -25.19 -39.07
C LEU A 9 25.81 -24.61 -39.58
N ARG A 10 26.59 -23.98 -38.66
CA ARG A 10 27.89 -24.55 -38.16
C ARG A 10 28.56 -23.78 -36.99
N ASP A 11 29.29 -24.54 -36.16
CA ASP A 11 30.10 -24.07 -35.02
C ASP A 11 31.49 -23.54 -35.41
N LYS A 12 32.16 -22.85 -34.46
CA LYS A 12 33.49 -23.31 -33.96
C LYS A 12 33.96 -22.63 -32.67
N GLU A 13 34.68 -23.40 -31.87
CA GLU A 13 35.37 -22.97 -30.64
C GLU A 13 36.67 -22.20 -30.94
N GLY A 14 37.14 -21.41 -29.95
CA GLY A 14 38.45 -20.75 -29.95
C GLY A 14 39.06 -20.71 -28.55
N LYS A 15 39.87 -21.72 -28.21
CA LYS A 15 40.51 -21.89 -26.90
C LYS A 15 41.79 -21.05 -26.77
N SER A 16 42.03 -20.44 -25.61
CA SER A 16 43.36 -19.96 -25.22
C SER A 16 43.51 -19.94 -23.69
N GLU A 17 44.57 -20.58 -23.20
CA GLU A 17 44.91 -20.68 -21.77
C GLU A 17 46.05 -19.72 -21.44
N LYS A 18 46.10 -19.19 -20.22
CA LYS A 18 47.36 -18.70 -19.63
C LYS A 18 47.38 -18.82 -18.11
N GLU A 19 48.59 -18.91 -17.58
CA GLU A 19 48.88 -19.64 -16.34
C GLU A 19 49.25 -18.74 -15.15
N VAL A 20 49.03 -19.33 -13.98
CA VAL A 20 49.30 -18.91 -12.59
C VAL A 20 50.57 -18.09 -12.36
N THR A 21 50.48 -17.11 -11.45
CA THR A 21 51.50 -16.84 -10.44
C THR A 21 50.86 -16.80 -9.06
N MET A 22 51.52 -17.41 -8.06
CA MET A 22 51.11 -17.35 -6.65
C MET A 22 51.94 -16.32 -5.89
N SER A 23 51.37 -15.76 -4.83
CA SER A 23 52.09 -14.98 -3.82
C SER A 23 51.68 -15.45 -2.43
N GLU A 24 52.67 -15.54 -1.55
CA GLU A 24 52.68 -16.32 -0.30
C GLU A 24 51.68 -15.86 0.79
N ALA A 25 51.44 -16.76 1.75
CA ALA A 25 50.64 -16.48 2.95
C ALA A 25 51.53 -16.03 4.13
N SER A 26 50.95 -15.27 5.06
CA SER A 26 51.59 -14.86 6.32
C SER A 26 50.76 -15.35 7.52
N GLU A 27 51.45 -15.74 8.60
CA GLU A 27 50.85 -16.50 9.71
C GLU A 27 50.02 -15.68 10.71
N SER A 28 49.07 -16.39 11.33
CA SER A 28 48.73 -16.38 12.76
C SER A 28 48.61 -15.06 13.53
N THR A 29 47.42 -14.82 14.08
CA THR A 29 47.18 -15.04 15.53
C THR A 29 45.68 -15.09 15.81
N CYS A 30 45.19 -16.17 16.41
CA CYS A 30 43.86 -16.25 16.98
C CYS A 30 43.94 -16.07 18.50
N PRO A 31 43.22 -15.10 19.11
CA PRO A 31 42.92 -15.16 20.53
C PRO A 31 41.76 -16.17 20.73
N GLU A 32 42.02 -17.25 21.43
CA GLU A 32 40.93 -18.12 21.92
C GLU A 32 40.09 -17.34 22.96
N ASN A 33 38.77 -17.43 22.82
CA ASN A 33 37.86 -17.54 23.97
C ASN A 33 36.55 -18.19 23.50
N LEU A 34 36.36 -19.44 23.89
CA LEU A 34 35.17 -20.24 23.66
C LEU A 34 34.14 -19.98 24.76
N ASP A 35 33.40 -18.88 24.66
CA ASP A 35 32.12 -18.75 25.37
C ASP A 35 30.98 -19.25 24.48
N LEU A 36 30.62 -20.52 24.70
CA LEU A 36 29.51 -21.21 24.04
C LEU A 36 28.17 -20.70 24.58
N VAL A 37 27.71 -19.56 24.06
CA VAL A 37 26.32 -19.12 24.24
C VAL A 37 25.47 -19.65 23.08
N GLU A 38 24.61 -20.63 23.37
CA GLU A 38 23.58 -21.10 22.45
C GLU A 38 22.53 -20.00 22.21
N GLY A 39 22.82 -19.11 21.27
CA GLY A 39 21.94 -18.02 20.87
C GLY A 39 21.77 -18.00 19.35
N VAL A 40 20.66 -18.53 18.84
CA VAL A 40 20.32 -18.47 17.42
C VAL A 40 20.06 -17.01 17.04
N HIS A 41 21.07 -16.34 16.48
CA HIS A 41 20.94 -14.98 15.98
C HIS A 41 20.19 -14.96 14.63
N GLU A 42 18.86 -15.00 14.69
CA GLU A 42 17.96 -14.61 13.59
C GLU A 42 18.00 -13.08 13.35
N GLY A 43 19.20 -12.54 13.15
CA GLY A 43 19.41 -11.11 12.99
C GLY A 43 20.87 -10.73 12.80
N GLY A 44 21.15 -9.88 11.82
CA GLY A 44 22.42 -9.14 11.78
C GLY A 44 22.50 -8.14 12.93
N LYS A 45 23.71 -7.77 13.35
CA LYS A 45 24.03 -6.96 14.56
C LYS A 45 23.44 -5.52 14.60
N LYS A 46 22.53 -5.15 13.71
CA LYS A 46 21.94 -3.81 13.58
C LYS A 46 20.43 -3.89 13.77
N ASP A 47 19.88 -2.94 14.54
CA ASP A 47 18.45 -2.84 14.79
C ASP A 47 17.62 -2.92 13.48
N PRO A 48 16.60 -3.80 13.40
CA PRO A 48 15.78 -3.95 12.20
C PRO A 48 15.04 -2.68 11.78
N SER A 49 14.67 -1.79 12.71
CA SER A 49 13.92 -0.57 12.40
C SER A 49 14.82 0.53 11.82
N LEU A 50 16.02 0.72 12.36
CA LEU A 50 17.07 1.57 11.78
C LEU A 50 17.46 1.05 10.39
N ARG A 51 17.69 -0.27 10.25
CA ARG A 51 18.01 -0.87 8.94
C ARG A 51 16.88 -0.68 7.92
N ARG A 52 15.61 -0.79 8.32
CA ARG A 52 14.46 -0.47 7.45
C ARG A 52 14.44 1.01 7.07
N ARG A 53 14.60 1.93 8.04
CA ARG A 53 14.60 3.38 7.77
C ARG A 53 15.70 3.78 6.79
N GLU A 54 16.90 3.22 6.94
CA GLU A 54 18.01 3.47 6.02
C GLU A 54 17.73 2.97 4.59
N LEU A 55 17.28 1.72 4.45
CA LEU A 55 17.05 1.10 3.14
C LEU A 55 15.82 1.64 2.40
N LEU A 56 14.79 2.10 3.14
CA LEU A 56 13.51 2.52 2.58
C LEU A 56 13.35 4.05 2.52
N VAL A 57 13.72 4.79 3.58
CA VAL A 57 13.50 6.23 3.68
C VAL A 57 14.75 7.01 3.29
N ASN A 58 15.89 6.76 3.95
CA ASN A 58 17.13 7.52 3.72
C ASN A 58 17.75 7.29 2.32
N SER A 59 17.31 6.25 1.62
CA SER A 59 17.70 5.92 0.24
C SER A 59 16.93 6.69 -0.84
N GLY A 60 15.87 7.43 -0.48
CA GLY A 60 14.93 8.05 -1.42
C GLY A 60 13.96 7.08 -2.09
N LEU A 61 14.01 5.78 -1.74
CA LEU A 61 13.15 4.75 -2.34
C LEU A 61 11.68 4.98 -2.03
N ALA A 62 11.33 5.24 -0.77
CA ALA A 62 9.96 5.52 -0.35
C ALA A 62 9.41 6.82 -0.96
N GLU A 63 10.23 7.86 -1.05
CA GLU A 63 9.86 9.12 -1.69
C GLU A 63 9.51 8.90 -3.17
N SER A 64 10.38 8.19 -3.90
CA SER A 64 10.16 7.80 -5.29
C SER A 64 8.92 6.90 -5.46
N LEU A 65 8.65 6.02 -4.49
CA LEU A 65 7.49 5.13 -4.48
C LEU A 65 6.18 5.89 -4.21
N ILE A 66 6.14 6.82 -3.25
CA ILE A 66 4.99 7.68 -2.99
C ILE A 66 4.68 8.49 -4.25
N GLU A 67 5.69 9.14 -4.86
CA GLU A 67 5.48 9.91 -6.08
C GLU A 67 4.99 9.07 -7.25
N THR A 68 5.48 7.83 -7.38
CA THR A 68 4.99 6.88 -8.40
C THR A 68 3.54 6.47 -8.11
N CYS A 69 3.17 6.29 -6.84
CA CYS A 69 1.79 6.04 -6.43
C CYS A 69 0.88 7.23 -6.75
N THR A 70 1.29 8.47 -6.44
CA THR A 70 0.53 9.69 -6.71
C THR A 70 0.27 9.86 -8.21
N LYS A 71 1.33 9.72 -9.03
CA LYS A 71 1.25 9.88 -10.49
C LYS A 71 0.39 8.82 -11.20
N ASN A 72 0.08 7.69 -10.55
CA ASN A 72 -0.63 6.55 -11.13
C ASN A 72 -1.84 6.07 -10.30
N ALA A 73 -2.33 6.89 -9.36
CA ALA A 73 -3.26 6.46 -8.31
C ALA A 73 -4.53 5.78 -8.85
N GLY A 74 -5.18 6.36 -9.87
CA GLY A 74 -6.40 5.81 -10.48
C GLY A 74 -6.21 4.44 -11.16
N GLN A 75 -5.05 4.20 -11.77
CA GLN A 75 -4.71 2.90 -12.37
C GLN A 75 -4.36 1.87 -11.30
N LEU A 76 -3.62 2.28 -10.26
CA LEU A 76 -3.24 1.42 -9.14
C LEU A 76 -4.47 0.99 -8.32
N LEU A 77 -5.39 1.90 -8.02
CA LEU A 77 -6.64 1.63 -7.30
C LEU A 77 -7.50 0.54 -7.98
N ARG A 78 -7.64 0.62 -9.31
CA ARG A 78 -8.44 -0.33 -10.11
C ARG A 78 -7.67 -1.61 -10.45
N SER A 79 -6.35 -1.66 -10.26
CA SER A 79 -5.52 -2.84 -10.51
C SER A 79 -5.70 -3.92 -9.43
N ASN A 80 -5.85 -5.17 -9.84
CA ASN A 80 -5.96 -6.30 -8.93
C ASN A 80 -4.76 -6.43 -7.96
N VAL A 81 -3.55 -6.03 -8.38
CA VAL A 81 -2.33 -6.07 -7.55
C VAL A 81 -1.81 -4.69 -7.14
N GLY A 82 -1.94 -3.67 -8.01
CA GLY A 82 -1.48 -2.31 -7.71
C GLY A 82 -2.15 -1.72 -6.47
N LYS A 83 -3.40 -2.11 -6.20
CA LYS A 83 -4.20 -1.63 -5.07
C LYS A 83 -3.63 -2.00 -3.71
N GLU A 84 -2.89 -3.12 -3.60
CA GLU A 84 -2.27 -3.53 -2.33
C GLU A 84 -0.95 -2.78 -2.08
N VAL A 85 -0.16 -2.51 -3.14
CA VAL A 85 1.02 -1.64 -3.06
C VAL A 85 0.61 -0.24 -2.65
N LEU A 86 -0.44 0.30 -3.29
CA LEU A 86 -0.99 1.61 -2.95
C LEU A 86 -1.52 1.65 -1.52
N TYR A 87 -2.21 0.59 -1.07
CA TYR A 87 -2.71 0.47 0.31
C TYR A 87 -1.57 0.60 1.34
N GLU A 88 -0.49 -0.17 1.19
CA GLU A 88 0.66 -0.12 2.12
C GLU A 88 1.39 1.23 2.11
N VAL A 89 1.42 1.93 0.97
CA VAL A 89 2.03 3.27 0.89
C VAL A 89 1.14 4.32 1.56
N VAL A 90 -0.17 4.31 1.31
CA VAL A 90 -1.13 5.28 1.87
C VAL A 90 -1.27 5.17 3.39
N THR A 91 -1.11 3.97 3.97
CA THR A 91 -1.07 3.76 5.42
C THR A 91 0.29 4.12 6.06
N GLY A 92 1.26 4.60 5.30
CA GLY A 92 2.58 4.98 5.79
C GLY A 92 3.53 3.79 6.04
N GLY A 93 3.20 2.61 5.49
CA GLY A 93 3.97 1.37 5.63
C GLY A 93 3.88 0.74 7.02
N SER A 94 4.56 -0.40 7.19
CA SER A 94 4.66 -1.11 8.47
C SER A 94 5.07 -0.18 9.60
N ASN A 95 4.24 -0.13 10.65
CA ASN A 95 4.38 0.70 11.84
C ASN A 95 4.51 2.22 11.54
N GLY A 96 3.90 2.70 10.45
CA GLY A 96 3.92 4.12 10.08
C GLY A 96 5.30 4.65 9.71
N ILE A 97 6.24 3.78 9.31
CA ILE A 97 7.66 4.10 9.10
C ILE A 97 7.92 5.31 8.18
N LEU A 98 7.00 5.61 7.25
CA LEU A 98 7.10 6.74 6.33
C LEU A 98 6.65 8.08 6.94
N GLN A 99 5.73 8.08 7.91
CA GLN A 99 5.10 9.30 8.44
C GLN A 99 6.11 10.29 9.06
N PRO A 100 7.12 9.89 9.87
CA PRO A 100 8.03 10.83 10.54
C PRO A 100 9.00 11.60 9.61
N THR A 101 8.85 11.51 8.29
CA THR A 101 9.78 12.10 7.31
C THR A 101 9.10 12.45 5.98
N LEU A 102 7.99 11.80 5.62
CA LEU A 102 7.33 11.95 4.31
C LEU A 102 5.84 12.33 4.40
N ASP A 103 5.37 12.82 5.55
CA ASP A 103 3.94 13.09 5.81
C ASP A 103 3.31 14.00 4.75
N ASP A 104 3.95 15.13 4.38
CA ASP A 104 3.46 16.03 3.34
C ASP A 104 3.21 15.32 1.99
N LYS A 105 4.07 14.35 1.63
CA LYS A 105 3.92 13.55 0.41
C LYS A 105 2.84 12.47 0.56
N LEU A 106 2.65 11.92 1.75
CA LEU A 106 1.52 11.03 2.05
C LEU A 106 0.19 11.80 1.99
N ASN A 107 0.12 13.00 2.57
CA ASN A 107 -1.06 13.87 2.50
C ASN A 107 -1.38 14.26 1.05
N THR A 108 -0.37 14.60 0.24
CA THR A 108 -0.53 14.82 -1.22
C THR A 108 -1.13 13.59 -1.93
N LEU A 109 -0.70 12.38 -1.55
CA LEU A 109 -1.25 11.12 -2.08
C LEU A 109 -2.69 10.86 -1.61
N HIS A 110 -3.01 11.19 -0.35
CA HIS A 110 -4.38 11.10 0.20
C HIS A 110 -5.31 12.05 -0.55
N GLU A 111 -4.91 13.30 -0.77
CA GLU A 111 -5.65 14.31 -1.53
C GLU A 111 -5.86 13.88 -2.99
N THR A 112 -4.85 13.27 -3.61
CA THR A 112 -4.95 12.75 -5.00
C THR A 112 -6.00 11.63 -5.10
N ILE A 113 -5.97 10.66 -4.18
CA ILE A 113 -6.96 9.57 -4.12
C ILE A 113 -8.36 10.09 -3.78
N ALA A 114 -8.45 11.08 -2.89
CA ALA A 114 -9.72 11.70 -2.52
C ALA A 114 -10.30 12.53 -3.68
N SER A 115 -9.46 13.17 -4.50
CA SER A 115 -9.88 13.91 -5.69
C SER A 115 -10.45 12.96 -6.75
N LEU A 116 -9.78 11.82 -7.01
CA LEU A 116 -10.28 10.75 -7.89
C LEU A 116 -11.64 10.18 -7.45
N ALA A 117 -11.98 10.29 -6.15
CA ALA A 117 -13.27 9.87 -5.59
C ALA A 117 -14.33 11.00 -5.52
N ALA A 118 -13.93 12.24 -5.85
CA ALA A 118 -14.79 13.41 -5.97
C ALA A 118 -15.14 13.74 -7.44
N GLU A 119 -14.50 13.04 -8.40
CA GLU A 119 -14.86 13.07 -9.81
C GLU A 119 -16.30 12.58 -10.01
N SER A 120 -17.04 13.23 -10.91
CA SER A 120 -18.36 12.74 -11.34
C SER A 120 -18.20 11.49 -12.21
N GLU A 121 -19.16 10.56 -12.13
CA GLU A 121 -19.23 9.43 -13.06
C GLU A 121 -19.32 9.97 -14.50
N SER A 122 -18.26 9.74 -15.29
CA SER A 122 -18.15 10.27 -16.65
C SER A 122 -18.52 9.21 -17.67
N GLU A 123 -19.65 9.41 -18.35
CA GLU A 123 -20.11 8.61 -19.49
C GLU A 123 -19.07 8.52 -20.62
N GLU A 124 -18.15 9.48 -20.73
CA GLU A 124 -17.06 9.47 -21.72
C GLU A 124 -15.89 8.57 -21.32
N SER A 125 -15.74 8.25 -20.03
CA SER A 125 -14.72 7.33 -19.55
C SER A 125 -15.26 5.89 -19.48
N HIS A 126 -14.65 4.97 -20.24
CA HIS A 126 -14.91 3.53 -20.10
C HIS A 126 -14.38 2.92 -18.78
N GLU A 127 -13.89 3.73 -17.84
CA GLU A 127 -13.42 3.31 -16.53
C GLU A 127 -14.48 3.55 -15.46
N GLU A 128 -14.91 2.49 -14.79
CA GLU A 128 -15.81 2.52 -13.63
C GLU A 128 -15.27 3.47 -12.53
N HIS A 129 -16.14 4.27 -11.93
CA HIS A 129 -15.77 5.26 -10.90
C HIS A 129 -15.14 4.60 -9.67
N VAL A 130 -14.16 5.25 -9.03
CA VAL A 130 -13.31 4.60 -8.02
C VAL A 130 -14.05 4.19 -6.74
N LEU A 131 -15.20 4.80 -6.42
CA LEU A 131 -16.03 4.35 -5.30
C LEU A 131 -16.91 3.14 -5.63
N GLU A 132 -17.22 2.90 -6.91
CA GLU A 132 -17.98 1.73 -7.36
C GLU A 132 -17.08 0.57 -7.81
N ASN A 133 -15.89 0.82 -8.37
CA ASN A 133 -15.09 -0.25 -8.94
C ASN A 133 -14.70 -1.35 -7.95
N PHE A 134 -14.82 -2.60 -8.40
CA PHE A 134 -14.67 -3.80 -7.58
C PHE A 134 -13.36 -3.84 -6.77
N HIS A 135 -12.26 -3.35 -7.34
CA HIS A 135 -10.95 -3.34 -6.69
C HIS A 135 -10.76 -2.10 -5.81
N SER A 136 -11.03 -0.91 -6.34
CA SER A 136 -10.79 0.34 -5.64
C SER A 136 -11.73 0.55 -4.45
N SER A 137 -13.02 0.26 -4.58
CA SER A 137 -14.02 0.39 -3.49
C SER A 137 -13.62 -0.39 -2.23
N ARG A 138 -13.11 -1.62 -2.41
CA ARG A 138 -12.58 -2.47 -1.33
C ARG A 138 -11.33 -1.88 -0.69
N THR A 139 -10.42 -1.35 -1.49
CA THR A 139 -9.18 -0.73 -1.00
C THR A 139 -9.45 0.59 -0.28
N ILE A 140 -10.30 1.46 -0.83
CA ILE A 140 -10.71 2.71 -0.19
C ILE A 140 -11.42 2.42 1.13
N ARG A 141 -12.27 1.38 1.21
CA ARG A 141 -12.83 0.91 2.50
C ARG A 141 -11.75 0.48 3.49
N LYS A 142 -10.75 -0.34 3.07
CA LYS A 142 -9.62 -0.71 3.94
C LYS A 142 -8.89 0.53 4.47
N LEU A 143 -8.70 1.55 3.61
CA LEU A 143 -8.01 2.79 3.97
C LEU A 143 -8.79 3.64 4.97
N VAL A 144 -10.12 3.78 4.82
CA VAL A 144 -10.98 4.49 5.79
C VAL A 144 -10.92 3.87 7.18
N LEU A 145 -10.80 2.54 7.28
CA LEU A 145 -10.70 1.82 8.56
C LEU A 145 -9.30 1.91 9.21
N ASN A 146 -8.24 2.03 8.40
CA ASN A 146 -6.86 1.84 8.85
C ASN A 146 -5.97 3.10 8.75
N SER A 147 -6.50 4.22 8.26
CA SER A 147 -5.81 5.52 8.18
C SER A 147 -6.79 6.67 8.47
N PRO A 148 -6.87 7.16 9.73
CA PRO A 148 -7.78 8.27 10.09
C PRO A 148 -7.52 9.56 9.32
N THR A 149 -6.26 9.86 8.99
CA THR A 149 -5.88 11.00 8.12
C THR A 149 -6.53 10.86 6.74
N PHE A 150 -6.37 9.70 6.09
CA PHE A 150 -6.99 9.44 4.79
C PHE A 150 -8.51 9.49 4.87
N ALA A 151 -9.11 8.90 5.91
CA ALA A 151 -10.55 8.93 6.12
C ALA A 151 -11.09 10.37 6.23
N THR A 152 -10.35 11.25 6.92
CA THR A 152 -10.70 12.68 7.06
C THR A 152 -10.58 13.42 5.74
N THR A 153 -9.49 13.23 4.99
CA THR A 153 -9.27 13.83 3.67
C THR A 153 -10.32 13.37 2.65
N LEU A 154 -10.58 12.06 2.56
CA LEU A 154 -11.63 11.51 1.68
C LEU A 154 -13.02 12.05 2.03
N TRP A 155 -13.34 12.15 3.33
CA TRP A 155 -14.64 12.67 3.75
C TRP A 155 -14.82 14.13 3.32
N MET A 156 -13.82 14.97 3.59
CA MET A 156 -13.89 16.41 3.34
C MET A 156 -13.83 16.78 1.86
N THR A 157 -13.16 15.98 1.02
CA THR A 157 -13.00 16.24 -0.43
C THR A 157 -14.11 15.60 -1.28
N ALA A 158 -14.57 14.39 -0.94
CA ALA A 158 -15.46 13.61 -1.82
C ALA A 158 -16.86 13.32 -1.24
N LEU A 159 -16.95 12.96 0.04
CA LEU A 159 -18.15 12.28 0.57
C LEU A 159 -19.14 13.23 1.26
N LYS A 160 -18.66 14.30 1.89
CA LYS A 160 -19.47 15.26 2.65
C LYS A 160 -20.47 16.00 1.76
N GLY A 161 -21.75 15.88 2.07
CA GLY A 161 -22.89 16.33 1.26
C GLY A 161 -23.33 15.34 0.17
N ASN A 162 -22.48 14.37 -0.16
CA ASN A 162 -22.66 13.41 -1.25
C ASN A 162 -23.01 12.00 -0.77
N CYS A 163 -23.08 11.73 0.55
CA CYS A 163 -23.27 10.38 1.07
C CYS A 163 -24.60 9.75 0.64
N GLY A 164 -25.59 10.55 0.21
CA GLY A 164 -26.84 10.04 -0.36
C GLY A 164 -26.69 9.38 -1.73
N LEU A 165 -25.70 9.80 -2.54
CA LEU A 165 -25.36 9.18 -3.83
C LEU A 165 -24.66 7.84 -3.57
N TRP A 166 -23.60 7.89 -2.74
CA TRP A 166 -22.74 6.76 -2.42
C TRP A 166 -23.31 5.79 -1.35
N ALA A 167 -24.61 5.89 -1.02
CA ALA A 167 -25.26 5.03 -0.03
C ALA A 167 -25.66 3.65 -0.55
N GLN A 168 -25.47 3.38 -1.85
CA GLN A 168 -25.87 2.13 -2.53
C GLN A 168 -24.67 1.51 -3.29
N GLY A 169 -24.89 0.54 -4.17
CA GLY A 169 -23.81 -0.07 -4.96
C GLY A 169 -22.67 -0.68 -4.12
N HIS A 170 -21.46 -0.67 -4.65
CA HIS A 170 -20.24 -0.99 -3.92
C HIS A 170 -19.78 0.17 -3.02
N SER A 171 -20.05 1.43 -3.39
CA SER A 171 -19.65 2.63 -2.63
C SER A 171 -20.28 2.69 -1.24
N SER A 172 -21.46 2.11 -1.05
CA SER A 172 -22.12 1.91 0.24
C SER A 172 -21.21 1.34 1.32
N LYS A 173 -20.25 0.49 0.93
CA LYS A 173 -19.29 -0.16 1.84
C LYS A 173 -18.18 0.80 2.28
N VAL A 174 -17.82 1.78 1.46
CA VAL A 174 -16.92 2.88 1.85
C VAL A 174 -17.62 3.80 2.83
N ILE A 175 -18.88 4.18 2.56
CA ILE A 175 -19.69 4.99 3.48
C ILE A 175 -19.91 4.28 4.82
N HIS A 176 -20.21 2.97 4.80
CA HIS A 176 -20.42 2.18 6.02
C HIS A 176 -19.14 2.08 6.89
N ALA A 177 -17.93 2.14 6.32
CA ALA A 177 -16.70 2.11 7.10
C ALA A 177 -16.52 3.31 8.04
N TYR A 178 -17.16 4.46 7.78
CA TYR A 178 -17.19 5.57 8.74
C TYR A 178 -18.05 5.27 9.98
N LEU A 179 -18.97 4.30 9.92
CA LEU A 179 -19.71 3.78 11.07
C LEU A 179 -18.93 2.66 11.80
N GLU A 180 -18.16 1.87 11.04
CA GLU A 180 -17.35 0.74 11.52
C GLU A 180 -16.00 1.15 12.13
N SER A 181 -15.46 2.34 11.77
CA SER A 181 -14.13 2.79 12.17
C SER A 181 -13.90 2.73 13.67
N SER A 182 -12.71 2.27 14.09
CA SER A 182 -12.28 2.25 15.49
C SER A 182 -11.97 3.66 16.02
N ASP A 183 -11.58 4.58 15.14
CA ASP A 183 -11.31 5.97 15.46
C ASP A 183 -12.59 6.73 15.85
N ALA A 184 -12.50 7.56 16.88
CA ALA A 184 -13.65 8.30 17.40
C ALA A 184 -13.97 9.57 16.59
N GLU A 185 -12.96 10.25 16.07
CA GLU A 185 -13.11 11.50 15.32
C GLU A 185 -13.67 11.20 13.93
N VAL A 186 -13.19 10.14 13.27
CA VAL A 186 -13.72 9.64 11.99
C VAL A 186 -15.22 9.27 12.10
N ARG A 187 -15.64 8.65 13.21
CA ARG A 187 -17.06 8.34 13.44
C ARG A 187 -17.90 9.61 13.66
N GLU A 188 -17.45 10.53 14.50
CA GLU A 188 -18.20 11.76 14.81
C GLU A 188 -18.26 12.71 13.61
N LEU A 189 -17.21 12.77 12.78
CA LEU A 189 -17.14 13.52 11.52
C LEU A 189 -18.29 13.16 10.56
N ALA A 190 -18.58 11.86 10.42
CA ALA A 190 -19.60 11.36 9.51
C ALA A 190 -21.02 11.29 10.12
N LYS A 191 -21.11 11.19 11.45
CA LYS A 191 -22.33 10.94 12.23
C LYS A 191 -23.56 11.75 11.82
N THR A 192 -23.39 13.05 11.59
CA THR A 192 -24.50 13.96 11.28
C THR A 192 -25.17 13.62 9.94
N GLU A 193 -24.39 13.24 8.93
CA GLU A 193 -24.87 12.94 7.58
C GLU A 193 -25.34 11.47 7.44
N LEU A 194 -24.67 10.54 8.13
CA LEU A 194 -25.02 9.12 8.06
C LEU A 194 -26.22 8.72 8.94
N LYS A 195 -26.48 9.43 10.05
CA LYS A 195 -27.64 9.19 10.93
C LYS A 195 -29.00 9.14 10.18
N PRO A 196 -29.36 10.08 9.29
CA PRO A 196 -30.61 9.98 8.52
C PRO A 196 -30.61 8.86 7.47
N LEU A 197 -29.45 8.45 6.94
CA LEU A 197 -29.35 7.30 6.02
C LEU A 197 -29.58 5.97 6.75
N VAL A 198 -29.06 5.84 7.98
CA VAL A 198 -29.34 4.73 8.89
C VAL A 198 -30.81 4.71 9.32
N ALA A 199 -31.37 5.87 9.71
CA ALA A 199 -32.77 5.97 10.14
C ALA A 199 -33.79 5.61 9.05
N ARG A 200 -33.42 5.76 7.76
CA ARG A 200 -34.21 5.31 6.61
C ARG A 200 -33.95 3.84 6.22
N GLY A 201 -33.07 3.13 6.92
CA GLY A 201 -32.69 1.74 6.62
C GLY A 201 -31.84 1.57 5.35
N ILE A 202 -31.32 2.66 4.78
CA ILE A 202 -30.50 2.62 3.56
C ILE A 202 -29.10 2.11 3.92
N LEU A 203 -28.51 2.66 4.99
CA LEU A 203 -27.32 2.11 5.62
C LEU A 203 -27.74 1.23 6.79
N LYS A 204 -27.11 0.06 6.92
CA LYS A 204 -27.21 -0.75 8.14
C LYS A 204 -26.38 -0.12 9.26
N MET A 205 -26.71 -0.43 10.51
CA MET A 205 -25.77 -0.24 11.62
C MET A 205 -24.75 -1.38 11.63
N PRO A 206 -23.47 -1.12 11.97
CA PRO A 206 -22.51 -2.19 12.20
C PRO A 206 -22.91 -3.02 13.42
N GLU A 207 -22.88 -4.34 13.26
CA GLU A 207 -23.15 -5.27 14.36
C GLU A 207 -21.99 -5.22 15.36
N ARG A 208 -22.25 -4.65 16.54
CA ARG A 208 -21.32 -4.72 17.67
C ARG A 208 -21.29 -6.15 18.19
N SER A 209 -20.32 -6.93 17.74
CA SER A 209 -19.97 -8.19 18.38
C SER A 209 -19.51 -7.92 19.81
N ASN A 210 -20.40 -8.15 20.77
CA ASN A 210 -20.07 -8.17 22.18
C ASN A 210 -19.18 -9.40 22.45
N GLN A 211 -17.89 -9.30 22.12
CA GLN A 211 -16.87 -10.22 22.62
C GLN A 211 -16.63 -9.91 24.10
N SER A 212 -17.53 -10.40 24.93
CA SER A 212 -17.31 -10.57 26.35
C SER A 212 -16.21 -11.62 26.53
N ASN A 213 -14.96 -11.16 26.63
CA ASN A 213 -13.81 -12.01 26.93
C ASN A 213 -13.89 -12.47 28.39
N GLU A 214 -14.60 -13.58 28.62
CA GLU A 214 -14.44 -14.42 29.80
C GLU A 214 -13.39 -15.51 29.52
N ILE A 215 -12.11 -15.19 29.76
CA ILE A 215 -11.04 -16.13 30.13
C ILE A 215 -10.16 -15.43 31.17
#